data_AF-A0AA85JKS3-F1
#
_entry.id   AF-A0AA85JKS3-F1
#
_cell.length_a   1.000
_cell.length_b   1.000
_cell.length_c   1.000
_cell.angle_alpha   90.00
_cell.angle_beta   90.00
_cell.angle_gamma   90.00
#
_symmetry.space_group_name_H-M   'P 1'
#
loop_
_entity.id
_entity.type
_entity.pdbx_description
1 polymer ?
#
loop_
_entity_poly.entity_id
_entity_poly.type
_entity_poly.pdbx_seq_one_letter_code
_entity_poly.pdbx_strand_id
1 'polypeptide(L)'
;MSKKYIVKALTSVVKGYTKLVTFLEKKWADKHASSFRNYTLFKKGVHSTLMDVSDLGQLMTHITLCSRPVVELLPTLNRHQVYVLRQVPKDLMRISPVLILAPLPGTILILPIFFAFPRVFLSRAFWTPEQCESIDTKALAHRFHSGVQSSLLEQLHLATETSLSSAGYSQPVLRSLKEFADVLNQISQSKPITLNQVPAVIPAFKGPLALERLDKSHLTGLCKLHDLSICSYAWTMNSFLWGDTYTRKSILQTYRILVLKKHAHFLYAEDKCMNTEKLCCIDDDNNSPSSEFKQLCLLRGINPYAMNNKDLMEELRLWISMSTIASSGTDVDIKVGGSRKQGKLSLFSSLCEGQQHLA
;
A
#
# COMPACT_ATOMS: atom_id res chain seq x y z
N MET A 1 28.83 25.73 33.01
CA MET A 1 29.71 24.54 32.98
C MET A 1 28.98 23.20 33.15
N SER A 2 27.96 23.09 34.00
CA SER A 2 27.26 21.83 34.35
C SER A 2 26.73 20.97 33.16
N LYS A 3 26.07 21.58 32.15
CA LYS A 3 25.51 20.81 31.00
C LYS A 3 26.55 20.01 30.20
N LYS A 4 27.77 20.54 29.99
CA LYS A 4 28.83 19.84 29.25
C LYS A 4 29.38 18.63 30.01
N TYR A 5 29.44 18.70 31.34
CA TYR A 5 29.88 17.60 32.20
C TYR A 5 28.82 16.51 32.30
N ILE A 6 27.55 16.87 32.44
CA ILE A 6 26.42 15.92 32.45
C ILE A 6 26.38 15.14 31.13
N VAL A 7 26.52 15.82 29.99
CA VAL A 7 26.57 15.17 28.67
C VAL A 7 27.77 14.23 28.57
N LYS A 8 28.97 14.64 29.01
CA LYS A 8 30.17 13.77 29.01
C LYS A 8 30.04 12.54 29.92
N ALA A 9 29.40 12.70 31.08
CA ALA A 9 29.15 11.61 32.01
C ALA A 9 28.15 10.61 31.42
N LEU A 10 27.03 11.09 30.88
CA LEU A 10 26.04 10.28 30.18
C LEU A 10 26.65 9.52 29.00
N THR A 11 27.45 10.18 28.15
CA THR A 11 28.08 9.50 27.02
C THR A 11 29.07 8.43 27.45
N SER A 12 29.80 8.63 28.55
CA SER A 12 30.72 7.63 29.10
C SER A 12 29.98 6.42 29.69
N VAL A 13 28.89 6.65 30.41
CA VAL A 13 28.01 5.59 30.95
C VAL A 13 27.38 4.79 29.82
N VAL A 14 26.82 5.48 28.81
CA VAL A 14 26.26 4.83 27.61
C VAL A 14 27.34 4.00 26.89
N LYS A 15 28.56 4.52 26.74
CA LYS A 15 29.67 3.79 26.10
C LYS A 15 30.10 2.55 26.90
N GLY A 16 30.09 2.60 28.23
CA GLY A 16 30.35 1.44 29.08
C GLY A 16 29.25 0.39 28.96
N TYR A 17 28.00 0.82 28.98
CA TYR A 17 26.84 -0.05 28.81
C TYR A 17 26.83 -0.73 27.43
N THR A 18 27.08 0.01 26.35
CA THR A 18 27.13 -0.58 25.00
C THR A 18 28.22 -1.63 24.86
N LYS A 19 29.41 -1.42 25.44
CA LYS A 19 30.47 -2.43 25.49
C LYS A 19 30.03 -3.70 26.21
N LEU A 20 29.39 -3.55 27.37
CA LEU A 20 28.88 -4.69 28.14
C LEU A 20 27.83 -5.48 27.34
N VAL A 21 26.88 -4.78 26.72
CA VAL A 21 25.86 -5.40 25.86
C VAL A 21 26.51 -6.14 24.70
N THR A 22 27.49 -5.55 23.99
CA THR A 22 28.18 -6.23 22.88
C THR A 22 28.96 -7.47 23.33
N PHE A 23 29.53 -7.45 24.52
CA PHE A 23 30.23 -8.61 25.09
C PHE A 23 29.26 -9.74 25.42
N LEU A 24 28.13 -9.41 26.05
CA LEU A 24 27.07 -10.37 26.38
C LEU A 24 26.42 -10.95 25.11
N GLU A 25 26.20 -10.13 24.09
CA GLU A 25 25.70 -10.57 22.78
C GLU A 25 26.65 -11.61 22.15
N LYS A 26 27.95 -11.35 22.14
CA LYS A 26 28.95 -12.29 21.63
C LYS A 26 28.92 -13.63 22.37
N LYS A 27 28.92 -13.58 23.70
CA LYS A 27 28.86 -14.79 24.55
C LYS A 27 27.56 -15.58 24.37
N TRP A 28 26.45 -14.89 24.09
CA TRP A 28 25.16 -15.54 23.86
C TRP A 28 25.08 -16.18 22.46
N ALA A 29 25.63 -15.52 21.45
CA ALA A 29 25.74 -16.05 20.08
C ALA A 29 26.44 -17.41 20.05
N ASP A 30 27.55 -17.54 20.79
CA ASP A 30 28.36 -18.76 20.83
C ASP A 30 27.62 -19.94 21.51
N LYS A 31 26.72 -19.65 22.46
CA LYS A 31 26.05 -20.67 23.28
C LYS A 31 24.67 -21.09 22.76
N HIS A 32 23.94 -20.16 22.10
CA HIS A 32 22.55 -20.37 21.67
C HIS A 32 22.28 -19.70 20.31
N ALA A 33 22.90 -20.19 19.25
CA ALA A 33 22.85 -19.60 17.90
C ALA A 33 21.42 -19.38 17.36
N SER A 34 20.48 -20.31 17.61
CA SER A 34 19.09 -20.20 17.13
C SER A 34 18.30 -19.07 17.81
N SER A 35 18.39 -18.96 19.14
CA SER A 35 17.77 -17.88 19.92
C SER A 35 18.42 -16.52 19.63
N PHE A 36 19.74 -16.52 19.43
CA PHE A 36 20.48 -15.32 19.07
C PHE A 36 20.05 -14.78 17.69
N ARG A 37 19.76 -15.66 16.71
CA ARG A 37 19.20 -15.25 15.41
C ARG A 37 17.89 -14.47 15.56
N ASN A 38 16.96 -14.94 16.39
CA ASN A 38 15.69 -14.25 16.64
C ASN A 38 15.90 -12.92 17.37
N TYR A 39 16.86 -12.87 18.31
CA TYR A 39 17.26 -11.63 18.98
C TYR A 39 17.84 -10.61 17.99
N THR A 40 18.75 -11.02 17.09
CA THR A 40 19.33 -10.13 16.08
C THR A 40 18.26 -9.59 15.12
N LEU A 41 17.33 -10.45 14.68
CA LEU A 41 16.18 -10.04 13.86
C LEU A 41 15.30 -9.04 14.61
N PHE A 42 15.00 -9.31 15.89
CA PHE A 42 14.21 -8.42 16.74
C PHE A 42 14.88 -7.05 16.89
N LYS A 43 16.17 -7.02 17.24
CA LYS A 43 16.96 -5.78 17.39
C LYS A 43 16.98 -4.97 16.09
N LYS A 44 17.21 -5.63 14.94
CA LYS A 44 17.17 -5.00 13.62
C LYS A 44 15.79 -4.41 13.32
N GLY A 45 14.72 -5.17 13.58
CA GLY A 45 13.35 -4.74 13.35
C GLY A 45 12.94 -3.54 14.20
N VAL A 46 13.30 -3.54 15.50
CA VAL A 46 13.05 -2.39 16.39
C VAL A 46 13.81 -1.16 15.90
N HIS A 47 15.09 -1.31 15.55
CA HIS A 47 15.90 -0.20 15.05
C HIS A 47 15.30 0.42 13.77
N SER A 48 14.94 -0.41 12.78
CA SER A 48 14.28 0.05 11.56
C SER A 48 12.97 0.77 11.85
N THR A 49 12.14 0.20 12.73
CA THR A 49 10.85 0.79 13.11
C THR A 49 11.01 2.16 13.77
N LEU A 50 12.04 2.34 14.61
CA LEU A 50 12.31 3.64 15.24
C LEU A 50 12.74 4.70 14.23
N MET A 51 13.51 4.32 13.20
CA MET A 51 13.84 5.22 12.10
C MET A 51 12.57 5.62 11.32
N ASP A 52 11.73 4.66 10.98
CA ASP A 52 10.45 4.91 10.29
C ASP A 52 9.52 5.84 11.10
N VAL A 53 9.46 5.66 12.42
CA VAL A 53 8.69 6.53 13.33
C VAL A 53 9.25 7.95 13.37
N SER A 54 10.57 8.10 13.36
CA SER A 54 11.23 9.41 13.28
C SER A 54 10.86 10.13 11.98
N ASP A 55 10.95 9.43 10.85
CA ASP A 55 10.61 9.98 9.53
C ASP A 55 9.13 10.38 9.46
N LEU A 56 8.22 9.55 10.00
CA LEU A 56 6.81 9.87 10.10
C LEU A 56 6.59 11.12 10.97
N GLY A 57 7.27 11.23 12.11
CA GLY A 57 7.18 12.39 12.99
C GLY A 57 7.60 13.68 12.30
N GLN A 58 8.74 13.67 11.60
CA GLN A 58 9.21 14.83 10.83
C GLN A 58 8.21 15.23 9.74
N LEU A 59 7.72 14.25 8.97
CA LEU A 59 6.76 14.52 7.91
C LEU A 59 5.42 15.05 8.45
N MET A 60 4.97 14.53 9.59
CA MET A 60 3.77 15.02 10.26
C MET A 60 3.92 16.45 10.76
N THR A 61 5.08 16.81 11.33
CA THR A 61 5.34 18.20 11.71
C THR A 61 5.30 19.14 10.51
N HIS A 62 5.88 18.72 9.37
CA HIS A 62 5.83 19.50 8.14
C HIS A 62 4.39 19.68 7.62
N ILE A 63 3.59 18.62 7.55
CA ILE A 63 2.18 18.66 7.12
C ILE A 63 1.37 19.61 8.02
N THR A 64 1.54 19.48 9.33
CA THR A 64 0.82 20.29 10.32
C THR A 64 1.16 21.78 10.18
N LEU A 65 2.44 22.11 9.97
CA LEU A 65 2.88 23.48 9.75
C LEU A 65 2.33 24.07 8.45
N CYS A 66 2.23 23.28 7.38
CA CYS A 66 1.68 23.76 6.11
C CYS A 66 0.16 24.00 6.14
N SER A 67 -0.58 23.43 7.11
CA SER A 67 -2.04 23.58 7.24
C SER A 67 -2.84 23.25 5.96
N ARG A 68 -2.31 22.35 5.11
CA ARG A 68 -2.96 21.90 3.88
C ARG A 68 -3.47 20.47 4.04
N PRO A 69 -4.58 20.10 3.37
CA PRO A 69 -5.05 18.72 3.37
C PRO A 69 -4.02 17.81 2.69
N VAL A 70 -3.85 16.60 3.21
CA VAL A 70 -2.86 15.63 2.71
C VAL A 70 -3.03 15.33 1.21
N VAL A 71 -4.26 15.31 0.68
CA VAL A 71 -4.52 15.09 -0.76
C VAL A 71 -3.78 16.09 -1.65
N GLU A 72 -3.75 17.35 -1.24
CA GLU A 72 -3.11 18.42 -2.02
C GLU A 72 -1.59 18.40 -1.89
N LEU A 73 -1.07 17.84 -0.79
CA LEU A 73 0.36 17.71 -0.55
C LEU A 73 0.94 16.45 -1.21
N LEU A 74 0.16 15.37 -1.37
CA LEU A 74 0.63 14.11 -1.97
C LEU A 74 1.44 14.29 -3.26
N PRO A 75 1.03 15.15 -4.24
CA PRO A 75 1.78 15.32 -5.49
C PRO A 75 3.13 16.03 -5.34
N THR A 76 3.39 16.68 -4.20
CA THR A 76 4.65 17.40 -3.93
C THR A 76 5.63 16.58 -3.09
N LEU A 77 5.20 15.44 -2.55
CA LEU A 77 6.03 14.58 -1.72
C LEU A 77 6.97 13.71 -2.58
N ASN A 78 8.11 13.36 -1.99
CA ASN A 78 9.01 12.35 -2.55
C ASN A 78 8.41 10.94 -2.33
N ARG A 79 8.79 9.97 -3.15
CA ARG A 79 8.41 8.55 -3.04
C ARG A 79 8.56 7.99 -1.63
N HIS A 80 9.69 8.26 -0.96
CA HIS A 80 9.91 7.83 0.44
C HIS A 80 8.88 8.43 1.40
N GLN A 81 8.55 9.72 1.26
CA GLN A 81 7.56 10.38 2.10
C GLN A 81 6.15 9.83 1.86
N VAL A 82 5.80 9.52 0.61
CA VAL A 82 4.52 8.86 0.26
C VAL A 82 4.46 7.47 0.89
N TYR A 83 5.54 6.70 0.81
CA TYR A 83 5.67 5.40 1.48
C TYR A 83 5.49 5.52 3.00
N VAL A 84 6.22 6.44 3.63
CA VAL A 84 6.17 6.65 5.09
C VAL A 84 4.75 6.96 5.56
N LEU A 85 4.04 7.87 4.89
CA LEU A 85 2.65 8.21 5.25
C LEU A 85 1.67 7.04 5.07
N ARG A 86 1.89 6.19 4.06
CA ARG A 86 0.98 5.09 3.74
C ARG A 86 1.23 3.88 4.64
N GLN A 87 2.50 3.52 4.85
CA GLN A 87 2.91 2.23 5.38
C GLN A 87 3.23 2.27 6.87
N VAL A 88 3.99 3.28 7.33
CA VAL A 88 4.50 3.33 8.71
C VAL A 88 3.38 3.38 9.76
N PRO A 89 2.28 4.16 9.60
CA PRO A 89 1.18 4.10 10.56
C PRO A 89 0.53 2.72 10.70
N LYS A 90 0.45 1.96 9.59
CA LYS A 90 -0.12 0.60 9.59
C LYS A 90 0.81 -0.38 10.30
N ASP A 91 2.09 -0.29 10.02
CA ASP A 91 3.09 -1.15 10.62
C ASP A 91 3.26 -0.84 12.11
N LEU A 92 3.28 0.44 12.49
CA LEU A 92 3.33 0.87 13.89
C LEU A 92 2.17 0.30 14.69
N MET A 93 0.96 0.22 14.11
CA MET A 93 -0.17 -0.39 14.78
C MET A 93 0.00 -1.88 15.08
N ARG A 94 0.54 -2.63 14.11
CA ARG A 94 0.83 -4.05 14.28
C ARG A 94 1.93 -4.28 15.33
N ILE A 95 2.97 -3.44 15.31
CA ILE A 95 4.14 -3.59 16.19
C ILE A 95 3.90 -2.94 17.57
N SER A 96 2.88 -2.09 17.73
CA SER A 96 2.62 -1.38 19.00
C SER A 96 2.55 -2.29 20.24
N PRO A 97 1.91 -3.49 20.21
CA PRO A 97 1.91 -4.37 21.37
C PRO A 97 3.33 -4.86 21.71
N VAL A 98 4.14 -5.13 20.68
CA VAL A 98 5.53 -5.56 20.84
C VAL A 98 6.39 -4.44 21.41
N LEU A 99 6.25 -3.21 20.93
CA LEU A 99 7.03 -2.06 21.43
C LEU A 99 6.67 -1.69 22.87
N ILE A 100 5.39 -1.80 23.24
CA ILE A 100 4.93 -1.50 24.61
C ILE A 100 5.37 -2.61 25.57
N LEU A 101 5.26 -3.87 25.14
CA LEU A 101 5.57 -4.99 26.00
C LEU A 101 7.07 -5.20 26.12
N ALA A 102 7.85 -5.21 25.03
CA ALA A 102 9.26 -5.63 25.03
C ALA A 102 10.16 -5.01 26.12
N PRO A 103 10.04 -3.73 26.50
CA PRO A 103 10.84 -3.13 27.57
C PRO A 103 10.54 -3.67 28.98
N LEU A 104 9.41 -4.35 29.19
CA LEU A 104 9.00 -4.85 30.50
C LEU A 104 9.83 -6.08 30.92
N PRO A 105 10.09 -6.26 32.22
CA PRO A 105 10.73 -7.49 32.72
C PRO A 105 9.82 -8.71 32.44
N GLY A 106 10.41 -9.83 31.99
CA GLY A 106 9.70 -11.09 31.71
C GLY A 106 9.20 -11.28 30.26
N THR A 107 9.36 -10.28 29.40
CA THR A 107 8.95 -10.32 27.98
C THR A 107 9.66 -11.34 27.12
N ILE A 108 10.83 -11.81 27.59
CA ILE A 108 11.57 -12.93 26.99
C ILE A 108 10.67 -14.18 26.85
N LEU A 109 9.69 -14.37 27.76
CA LEU A 109 8.73 -15.48 27.70
C LEU A 109 7.66 -15.29 26.62
N ILE A 110 7.34 -14.04 26.27
CA ILE A 110 6.29 -13.67 25.30
C ILE A 110 6.89 -13.54 23.89
N LEU A 111 8.19 -13.26 23.76
CA LEU A 111 8.88 -13.10 22.49
C LEU A 111 8.64 -14.26 21.49
N PRO A 112 8.65 -15.55 21.90
CA PRO A 112 8.33 -16.66 21.00
C PRO A 112 6.92 -16.56 20.40
N ILE A 113 5.93 -16.03 21.14
CA ILE A 113 4.56 -15.86 20.67
C ILE A 113 4.50 -14.84 19.53
N PHE A 114 5.24 -13.73 19.64
CA PHE A 114 5.31 -12.73 18.57
C PHE A 114 5.88 -13.31 17.28
N PHE A 115 6.92 -14.15 17.39
CA PHE A 115 7.51 -14.84 16.24
C PHE A 115 6.66 -16.00 15.71
N ALA A 116 5.79 -16.60 16.54
CA ALA A 116 4.82 -17.61 16.12
C ALA A 116 3.67 -17.02 15.29
N PHE A 117 3.30 -15.75 15.56
CA PHE A 117 2.24 -15.03 14.83
C PHE A 117 2.76 -13.74 14.17
N PRO A 118 3.73 -13.85 13.23
CA PRO A 118 4.46 -12.69 12.71
C PRO A 118 3.57 -11.71 11.95
N ARG A 119 2.51 -12.17 11.28
CA ARG A 119 1.58 -11.28 10.54
C ARG A 119 0.72 -10.39 11.44
N VAL A 120 0.54 -10.79 12.70
CA VAL A 120 -0.31 -10.07 13.65
C VAL A 120 0.51 -9.01 14.40
N PHE A 121 1.70 -9.38 14.88
CA PHE A 121 2.48 -8.57 15.80
C PHE A 121 3.71 -7.90 15.19
N LEU A 122 4.16 -8.35 14.01
CA LEU A 122 5.42 -7.91 13.42
C LEU A 122 5.19 -7.29 12.04
N SER A 123 6.00 -6.30 11.71
CA SER A 123 6.11 -5.79 10.34
C SER A 123 7.19 -6.55 9.57
N ARG A 124 7.29 -6.25 8.27
CA ARG A 124 8.30 -6.83 7.37
C ARG A 124 9.73 -6.65 7.87
N ALA A 125 10.02 -5.59 8.66
CA ALA A 125 11.34 -5.32 9.21
C ALA A 125 11.87 -6.43 10.17
N PHE A 126 10.96 -7.27 10.68
CA PHE A 126 11.27 -8.36 11.61
C PHE A 126 11.34 -9.74 10.94
N TRP A 127 11.09 -9.80 9.63
CA TRP A 127 11.00 -11.07 8.91
C TRP A 127 12.31 -11.39 8.19
N THR A 128 12.61 -12.68 8.10
CA THR A 128 13.66 -13.17 7.22
C THR A 128 13.23 -13.05 5.75
N PRO A 129 14.16 -13.04 4.78
CA PRO A 129 13.84 -13.01 3.36
C PRO A 129 12.91 -14.17 2.93
N GLU A 130 13.17 -15.38 3.44
CA GLU A 130 12.35 -16.58 3.21
C GLU A 130 10.93 -16.42 3.77
N GLN A 131 10.80 -15.86 4.98
CA GLN A 131 9.50 -15.55 5.56
C GLN A 131 8.76 -14.49 4.74
N CYS A 132 9.46 -13.47 4.24
CA CYS A 132 8.84 -12.46 3.37
C CYS A 132 8.24 -13.12 2.14
N GLU A 133 9.01 -13.96 1.43
CA GLU A 133 8.52 -14.69 0.26
C GLU A 133 7.31 -15.57 0.59
N SER A 134 7.41 -16.42 1.61
CA SER A 134 6.31 -17.31 2.01
C SER A 134 5.07 -16.53 2.45
N ILE A 135 5.24 -15.41 3.16
CA ILE A 135 4.13 -14.60 3.64
C ILE A 135 3.51 -13.81 2.50
N ASP A 136 4.30 -13.19 1.65
CA ASP A 136 3.83 -12.34 0.56
C ASP A 136 3.08 -13.17 -0.48
N THR A 137 3.64 -14.31 -0.92
CA THR A 137 3.01 -15.22 -1.88
C THR A 137 1.65 -15.73 -1.36
N LYS A 138 1.58 -16.15 -0.10
CA LYS A 138 0.32 -16.57 0.54
C LYS A 138 -0.67 -15.42 0.70
N ALA A 139 -0.21 -14.22 1.02
CA ALA A 139 -1.07 -13.04 1.14
C ALA A 139 -1.67 -12.67 -0.23
N LEU A 140 -0.85 -12.73 -1.28
CA LEU A 140 -1.26 -12.49 -2.65
C LEU A 140 -2.26 -13.54 -3.13
N ALA A 141 -1.97 -14.82 -2.94
CA ALA A 141 -2.90 -15.91 -3.27
C ALA A 141 -4.25 -15.78 -2.55
N HIS A 142 -4.26 -15.30 -1.30
CA HIS A 142 -5.49 -15.03 -0.57
C HIS A 142 -6.27 -13.83 -1.14
N ARG A 143 -5.59 -12.77 -1.60
CA ARG A 143 -6.23 -11.62 -2.29
C ARG A 143 -6.89 -12.04 -3.60
N PHE A 144 -6.23 -12.93 -4.33
CA PHE A 144 -6.67 -13.46 -5.63
C PHE A 144 -7.46 -14.77 -5.56
N HIS A 145 -8.01 -15.11 -4.39
CA HIS A 145 -8.83 -16.31 -4.27
C HIS A 145 -9.91 -16.31 -5.34
N SER A 146 -9.99 -17.38 -6.14
CA SER A 146 -10.76 -17.45 -7.39
C SER A 146 -12.20 -16.97 -7.24
N GLY A 147 -12.85 -17.29 -6.11
CA GLY A 147 -14.23 -16.85 -5.81
C GLY A 147 -14.42 -15.34 -5.64
N VAL A 148 -13.39 -14.57 -5.24
CA VAL A 148 -13.47 -13.11 -5.15
C VAL A 148 -13.32 -12.49 -6.53
N GLN A 149 -12.34 -12.94 -7.32
CA GLN A 149 -12.11 -12.41 -8.67
C GLN A 149 -13.28 -12.73 -9.60
N SER A 150 -13.77 -13.97 -9.59
CA SER A 150 -14.91 -14.37 -10.42
C SER A 150 -16.17 -13.57 -10.07
N SER A 151 -16.44 -13.39 -8.77
CA SER A 151 -17.57 -12.59 -8.30
C SER A 151 -17.46 -11.12 -8.69
N LEU A 152 -16.25 -10.52 -8.60
CA LEU A 152 -16.03 -9.14 -9.02
C LEU A 152 -16.24 -8.96 -10.54
N LEU A 153 -15.74 -9.89 -11.35
CA LEU A 153 -15.91 -9.86 -12.80
C LEU A 153 -17.37 -10.05 -13.20
N GLU A 154 -18.07 -11.04 -12.63
CA GLU A 154 -19.49 -11.28 -12.88
C GLU A 154 -20.34 -10.04 -12.55
N GLN A 155 -20.07 -9.40 -11.39
CA GLN A 155 -20.76 -8.18 -11.01
C GLN A 155 -20.45 -7.00 -11.94
N LEU A 156 -19.23 -6.89 -12.47
CA LEU A 156 -18.89 -5.87 -13.46
C LEU A 156 -19.56 -6.13 -14.81
N HIS A 157 -19.66 -7.38 -15.24
CA HIS A 157 -20.42 -7.76 -16.44
C HIS A 157 -21.88 -7.36 -16.31
N LEU A 158 -22.54 -7.78 -15.22
CA LEU A 158 -23.93 -7.44 -14.94
C LEU A 158 -24.17 -5.92 -14.86
N ALA A 159 -23.26 -5.19 -14.19
CA ALA A 159 -23.35 -3.73 -14.09
C ALA A 159 -23.18 -3.04 -15.45
N THR A 160 -22.33 -3.58 -16.32
CA THR A 160 -22.08 -3.06 -17.67
C THR A 160 -23.27 -3.29 -18.57
N GLU A 161 -23.81 -4.51 -18.60
CA GLU A 161 -25.00 -4.88 -19.39
C GLU A 161 -26.23 -4.06 -18.97
N THR A 162 -26.49 -4.00 -17.66
CA THR A 162 -27.60 -3.19 -17.11
C THR A 162 -27.46 -1.72 -17.50
N SER A 163 -26.24 -1.19 -17.50
CA SER A 163 -25.97 0.20 -17.87
C SER A 163 -26.12 0.44 -19.38
N LEU A 164 -25.81 -0.55 -20.22
CA LEU A 164 -25.95 -0.47 -21.67
C LEU A 164 -27.43 -0.49 -22.10
N SER A 165 -28.27 -1.24 -21.39
CA SER A 165 -29.71 -1.30 -21.61
C SER A 165 -30.47 -0.09 -21.08
N SER A 166 -29.84 0.74 -20.24
CA SER A 166 -30.48 1.91 -19.65
C SER A 166 -30.54 3.08 -20.64
N ALA A 167 -31.75 3.54 -20.97
CA ALA A 167 -31.97 4.75 -21.75
C ALA A 167 -31.66 5.99 -20.89
N GLY A 168 -30.52 6.65 -21.12
CA GLY A 168 -30.18 7.88 -20.40
C GLY A 168 -28.71 8.32 -20.44
N TYR A 169 -27.82 7.52 -21.01
CA TYR A 169 -26.40 7.88 -21.11
C TYR A 169 -26.05 8.59 -22.42
N SER A 170 -25.08 9.50 -22.36
CA SER A 170 -24.56 10.16 -23.54
C SER A 170 -23.79 9.18 -24.43
N GLN A 171 -23.76 9.44 -25.74
CA GLN A 171 -23.02 8.63 -26.72
C GLN A 171 -21.56 8.28 -26.33
N PRO A 172 -20.73 9.19 -25.79
CA PRO A 172 -19.36 8.82 -25.37
C PRO A 172 -19.33 7.82 -24.22
N VAL A 173 -20.30 7.87 -23.29
CA VAL A 173 -20.37 6.93 -22.16
C VAL A 173 -20.84 5.55 -22.65
N LEU A 174 -21.80 5.51 -23.56
CA LEU A 174 -22.24 4.24 -24.18
C LEU A 174 -21.10 3.59 -24.98
N ARG A 175 -20.31 4.38 -25.72
CA ARG A 175 -19.10 3.88 -26.40
C ARG A 175 -18.09 3.32 -25.40
N SER A 176 -17.82 4.04 -24.32
CA SER A 176 -16.89 3.55 -23.28
C SER A 176 -17.37 2.27 -22.59
N LEU A 177 -18.67 2.07 -22.45
CA LEU A 177 -19.25 0.83 -21.89
C LEU A 177 -19.08 -0.36 -22.84
N LYS A 178 -19.22 -0.14 -24.16
CA LYS A 178 -18.97 -1.19 -25.17
C LYS A 178 -17.50 -1.58 -25.21
N GLU A 179 -16.61 -0.60 -25.28
CA GLU A 179 -15.15 -0.80 -25.17
C GLU A 179 -14.80 -1.56 -23.88
N PHE A 180 -15.46 -1.21 -22.77
CA PHE A 180 -15.23 -1.89 -21.51
C PHE A 180 -15.72 -3.34 -21.51
N ALA A 181 -16.86 -3.64 -22.14
CA ALA A 181 -17.33 -5.02 -22.31
C ALA A 181 -16.33 -5.86 -23.16
N ASP A 182 -15.75 -5.26 -24.19
CA ASP A 182 -14.71 -5.91 -25.02
C ASP A 182 -13.44 -6.17 -24.21
N VAL A 183 -13.05 -5.24 -23.33
CA VAL A 183 -11.92 -5.42 -22.39
C VAL A 183 -12.22 -6.53 -21.38
N LEU A 184 -13.44 -6.61 -20.82
CA LEU A 184 -13.82 -7.69 -19.90
C LEU A 184 -13.78 -9.07 -20.58
N ASN A 185 -14.20 -9.15 -21.85
CA ASN A 185 -14.10 -10.36 -22.64
C ASN A 185 -12.64 -10.75 -22.90
N GLN A 186 -11.76 -9.78 -23.15
CA GLN A 186 -10.32 -10.02 -23.29
C GLN A 186 -9.71 -10.54 -21.98
N ILE A 187 -10.06 -9.95 -20.83
CA ILE A 187 -9.61 -10.40 -19.51
C ILE A 187 -10.05 -11.84 -19.26
N SER A 188 -11.31 -12.16 -19.57
CA SER A 188 -11.85 -13.52 -19.42
C SER A 188 -11.14 -14.56 -20.31
N GLN A 189 -10.54 -14.10 -21.42
CA GLN A 189 -9.77 -14.91 -22.37
C GLN A 189 -8.25 -14.84 -22.14
N SER A 190 -7.78 -14.30 -21.01
CA SER A 190 -6.35 -14.19 -20.69
C SER A 190 -5.54 -13.27 -21.62
N LYS A 191 -6.17 -12.34 -22.35
CA LYS A 191 -5.47 -11.47 -23.30
C LYS A 191 -4.93 -10.19 -22.62
N PRO A 192 -3.71 -9.73 -22.97
CA PRO A 192 -3.12 -8.51 -22.40
C PRO A 192 -3.93 -7.26 -22.82
N ILE A 193 -4.05 -6.29 -21.91
CA ILE A 193 -4.77 -5.04 -22.17
C ILE A 193 -3.77 -4.07 -22.81
N THR A 194 -4.18 -3.39 -23.87
CA THR A 194 -3.33 -2.42 -24.57
C THR A 194 -3.47 -1.03 -23.93
N LEU A 195 -2.37 -0.30 -23.78
CA LEU A 195 -2.35 1.07 -23.23
C LEU A 195 -3.39 2.01 -23.87
N ASN A 196 -3.66 1.84 -25.17
CA ASN A 196 -4.60 2.68 -25.93
C ASN A 196 -6.08 2.44 -25.56
N GLN A 197 -6.42 1.29 -24.97
CA GLN A 197 -7.77 0.97 -24.53
C GLN A 197 -8.11 1.68 -23.20
N VAL A 198 -7.09 2.04 -22.41
CA VAL A 198 -7.26 2.64 -21.08
C VAL A 198 -8.03 3.96 -21.14
N PRO A 199 -7.67 4.97 -21.97
CA PRO A 199 -8.44 6.20 -22.09
C PRO A 199 -9.90 5.99 -22.51
N ALA A 200 -10.16 4.97 -23.34
CA ALA A 200 -11.48 4.69 -23.90
C ALA A 200 -12.49 4.22 -22.83
N VAL A 201 -12.01 3.53 -21.78
CA VAL A 201 -12.87 2.99 -20.71
C VAL A 201 -13.08 3.95 -19.53
N ILE A 202 -12.22 4.97 -19.35
CA ILE A 202 -12.32 5.94 -18.25
C ILE A 202 -13.73 6.57 -18.10
N PRO A 203 -14.43 6.99 -19.17
CA PRO A 203 -15.75 7.61 -19.03
C PRO A 203 -16.79 6.68 -18.39
N ALA A 204 -16.70 5.36 -18.60
CA ALA A 204 -17.59 4.38 -17.98
C ALA A 204 -17.43 4.40 -16.45
N PHE A 205 -16.18 4.45 -15.97
CA PHE A 205 -15.86 4.53 -14.55
C PHE A 205 -16.09 5.91 -13.91
N LYS A 206 -16.15 6.97 -14.72
CA LYS A 206 -16.59 8.30 -14.27
C LYS A 206 -18.12 8.40 -14.17
N GLY A 207 -18.87 7.59 -14.91
CA GLY A 207 -20.33 7.60 -14.94
C GLY A 207 -20.96 6.36 -14.30
N PRO A 208 -21.49 5.42 -15.12
CA PRO A 208 -22.27 4.26 -14.67
C PRO A 208 -21.54 3.34 -13.69
N LEU A 209 -20.25 3.10 -13.91
CA LEU A 209 -19.42 2.17 -13.11
C LEU A 209 -18.66 2.88 -12.00
N ALA A 210 -19.09 4.07 -11.60
CA ALA A 210 -18.45 4.82 -10.53
C ALA A 210 -18.59 4.11 -9.17
N LEU A 211 -17.58 4.25 -8.30
CA LEU A 211 -17.56 3.64 -6.96
C LEU A 211 -18.81 3.90 -6.14
N GLU A 212 -19.40 5.09 -6.29
CA GLU A 212 -20.61 5.49 -5.56
C GLU A 212 -21.86 4.72 -5.99
N ARG A 213 -21.83 4.09 -7.18
CA ARG A 213 -22.93 3.33 -7.76
C ARG A 213 -22.76 1.82 -7.60
N LEU A 214 -21.58 1.36 -7.18
CA LEU A 214 -21.30 -0.06 -6.97
C LEU A 214 -21.95 -0.56 -5.70
N ASP A 215 -22.39 -1.82 -5.74
CA ASP A 215 -22.98 -2.48 -4.58
C ASP A 215 -21.94 -2.72 -3.47
N LYS A 216 -22.43 -2.89 -2.24
CA LYS A 216 -21.63 -3.16 -1.05
C LYS A 216 -20.81 -4.44 -1.16
N SER A 217 -21.35 -5.47 -1.81
CA SER A 217 -20.65 -6.73 -2.04
C SER A 217 -19.41 -6.49 -2.92
N HIS A 218 -19.60 -5.77 -4.03
CA HIS A 218 -18.55 -5.38 -4.95
C HIS A 218 -17.46 -4.54 -4.26
N LEU A 219 -17.86 -3.51 -3.52
CA LEU A 219 -16.93 -2.68 -2.75
C LEU A 219 -16.16 -3.49 -1.69
N THR A 220 -16.78 -4.53 -1.12
CA THR A 220 -16.10 -5.43 -0.18
C THR A 220 -15.07 -6.31 -0.90
N GLY A 221 -15.41 -6.81 -2.09
CA GLY A 221 -14.48 -7.56 -2.94
C GLY A 221 -13.28 -6.71 -3.33
N LEU A 222 -13.50 -5.45 -3.76
CA LEU A 222 -12.41 -4.51 -4.08
C LEU A 222 -11.51 -4.21 -2.87
N CYS A 223 -12.09 -4.03 -1.68
CA CYS A 223 -11.28 -3.87 -0.47
C CYS A 223 -10.42 -5.12 -0.17
N LYS A 224 -10.98 -6.32 -0.32
CA LYS A 224 -10.23 -7.58 -0.14
C LYS A 224 -9.12 -7.73 -1.17
N LEU A 225 -9.42 -7.40 -2.43
CA LEU A 225 -8.48 -7.46 -3.53
C LEU A 225 -7.25 -6.58 -3.28
N HIS A 226 -7.42 -5.40 -2.66
CA HIS A 226 -6.32 -4.49 -2.32
C HIS A 226 -5.75 -4.66 -0.90
N ASP A 227 -6.07 -5.77 -0.20
CA ASP A 227 -5.68 -6.01 1.21
C ASP A 227 -6.06 -4.86 2.17
N LEU A 228 -7.19 -4.21 1.91
CA LEU A 228 -7.72 -3.11 2.69
C LEU A 228 -8.69 -3.67 3.74
N SER A 229 -8.17 -3.97 4.93
CA SER A 229 -9.04 -4.36 6.04
C SER A 229 -9.73 -3.13 6.64
N ILE A 230 -11.06 -3.16 6.68
CA ILE A 230 -11.90 -2.04 7.13
C ILE A 230 -11.51 -1.58 8.54
N CYS A 231 -11.23 -2.52 9.45
CA CYS A 231 -10.89 -2.19 10.83
C CYS A 231 -9.47 -1.64 10.99
N SER A 232 -8.47 -2.18 10.27
CA SER A 232 -7.08 -1.68 10.37
C SER A 232 -6.92 -0.30 9.74
N TYR A 233 -7.63 -0.05 8.63
CA TYR A 233 -7.59 1.22 7.94
C TYR A 233 -8.48 2.26 8.62
N ALA A 234 -9.57 1.88 9.30
CA ALA A 234 -10.46 2.84 9.97
C ALA A 234 -9.77 3.51 11.12
N TRP A 235 -9.08 2.72 11.94
CA TRP A 235 -8.42 3.24 13.12
C TRP A 235 -7.16 4.05 12.77
N THR A 236 -6.29 3.53 11.90
CA THR A 236 -5.03 4.20 11.52
C THR A 236 -5.23 5.51 10.76
N MET A 237 -6.25 5.56 9.89
CA MET A 237 -6.40 6.66 8.94
C MET A 237 -7.44 7.71 9.33
N ASN A 238 -8.52 7.37 10.06
CA ASN A 238 -9.47 8.39 10.55
C ASN A 238 -9.02 9.08 11.83
N SER A 239 -8.27 8.42 12.71
CA SER A 239 -7.92 9.00 14.02
C SER A 239 -6.62 9.79 14.02
N PHE A 240 -5.66 9.48 13.14
CA PHE A 240 -4.30 10.06 13.23
C PHE A 240 -3.95 11.09 12.14
N LEU A 241 -4.47 10.95 10.92
CA LEU A 241 -4.01 11.73 9.76
C LEU A 241 -5.11 12.59 9.08
N TRP A 242 -6.39 12.28 9.33
CA TRP A 242 -7.52 12.87 8.59
C TRP A 242 -8.60 13.30 9.56
N GLY A 243 -8.18 14.08 10.56
CA GLY A 243 -9.10 14.87 11.35
C GLY A 243 -9.88 15.78 10.39
N ASP A 244 -11.19 15.56 10.35
CA ASP A 244 -12.19 16.56 9.96
C ASP A 244 -12.65 16.67 8.50
N THR A 245 -12.73 15.56 7.76
CA THR A 245 -13.58 15.59 6.54
C THR A 245 -14.52 14.38 6.44
N TYR A 246 -15.82 14.69 6.46
CA TYR A 246 -16.95 13.84 6.02
C TYR A 246 -17.59 12.88 7.04
N THR A 247 -18.36 13.46 7.96
CA THR A 247 -19.46 12.77 8.66
C THR A 247 -20.81 13.05 7.99
N ARG A 248 -21.26 12.20 7.04
CA ARG A 248 -22.71 11.90 6.85
C ARG A 248 -23.00 10.69 5.92
N LYS A 249 -23.87 9.79 6.43
CA LYS A 249 -24.68 8.66 5.89
C LYS A 249 -24.28 8.07 4.51
N SER A 250 -23.99 6.78 4.31
CA SER A 250 -24.22 5.54 5.07
C SER A 250 -22.89 4.94 5.58
N ILE A 251 -22.81 4.63 6.88
CA ILE A 251 -21.54 4.52 7.62
C ILE A 251 -20.53 3.55 6.95
N LEU A 252 -20.99 2.39 6.44
CA LEU A 252 -20.08 1.35 5.95
C LEU A 252 -19.77 1.42 4.44
N GLN A 253 -20.72 1.85 3.59
CA GLN A 253 -20.49 1.97 2.14
C GLN A 253 -19.63 3.21 1.87
N THR A 254 -19.98 4.34 2.51
CA THR A 254 -19.19 5.57 2.46
C THR A 254 -17.77 5.32 2.96
N TYR A 255 -17.59 4.52 4.02
CA TYR A 255 -16.27 4.18 4.54
C TYR A 255 -15.42 3.36 3.54
N ARG A 256 -15.96 2.28 2.96
CA ARG A 256 -15.22 1.49 1.95
C ARG A 256 -14.81 2.34 0.74
N ILE A 257 -15.72 3.16 0.23
CA ILE A 257 -15.44 4.10 -0.86
C ILE A 257 -14.31 5.05 -0.48
N LEU A 258 -14.33 5.60 0.74
CA LEU A 258 -13.28 6.50 1.23
C LEU A 258 -11.92 5.82 1.29
N VAL A 259 -11.88 4.59 1.84
CA VAL A 259 -10.66 3.77 1.92
C VAL A 259 -10.07 3.51 0.54
N LEU A 260 -10.91 3.09 -0.41
CA LEU A 260 -10.51 2.81 -1.78
C LEU A 260 -10.01 4.07 -2.49
N LYS A 261 -10.71 5.20 -2.37
CA LYS A 261 -10.26 6.48 -2.94
C LYS A 261 -8.92 6.91 -2.37
N LYS A 262 -8.77 6.82 -1.05
CA LYS A 262 -7.52 7.17 -0.38
C LYS A 262 -6.37 6.27 -0.83
N HIS A 263 -6.60 4.97 -0.86
CA HIS A 263 -5.62 4.00 -1.35
C HIS A 263 -5.17 4.34 -2.78
N ALA A 264 -6.12 4.66 -3.67
CA ALA A 264 -5.82 5.05 -5.04
C ALA A 264 -5.04 6.36 -5.15
N HIS A 265 -5.30 7.36 -4.29
CA HIS A 265 -4.51 8.58 -4.25
C HIS A 265 -3.05 8.33 -3.86
N PHE A 266 -2.80 7.45 -2.88
CA PHE A 266 -1.44 7.09 -2.50
C PHE A 266 -0.73 6.29 -3.60
N LEU A 267 -1.43 5.32 -4.22
CA LEU A 267 -0.91 4.57 -5.36
C LEU A 267 -0.50 5.50 -6.51
N TYR A 268 -1.39 6.41 -6.90
CA TYR A 268 -1.11 7.37 -7.96
C TYR A 268 0.06 8.31 -7.61
N ALA A 269 0.12 8.81 -6.38
CA ALA A 269 1.23 9.65 -5.96
C ALA A 269 2.57 8.90 -6.06
N GLU A 270 2.60 7.64 -5.63
CA GLU A 270 3.78 6.78 -5.73
C GLU A 270 4.15 6.49 -7.20
N ASP A 271 3.17 6.14 -8.04
CA ASP A 271 3.36 5.93 -9.49
C ASP A 271 3.91 7.18 -10.18
N LYS A 272 3.40 8.36 -9.80
CA LYS A 272 3.88 9.65 -10.33
C LYS A 272 5.34 9.89 -9.93
N CYS A 273 5.69 9.68 -8.66
CA CYS A 273 7.08 9.79 -8.20
C CYS A 273 8.01 8.82 -8.95
N MET A 274 7.57 7.56 -9.13
CA MET A 274 8.34 6.56 -9.86
C MET A 274 8.55 6.92 -11.33
N ASN A 275 7.54 7.52 -11.98
CA ASN A 275 7.64 8.00 -13.35
C ASN A 275 8.60 9.21 -13.46
N THR A 276 8.58 10.13 -12.49
CA THR A 276 9.49 11.30 -12.47
C THR A 276 10.94 10.94 -12.13
N GLU A 277 11.15 10.01 -11.21
CA GLU A 277 12.49 9.59 -10.75
C GLU A 277 13.23 8.75 -11.80
N LYS A 278 12.57 8.33 -12.89
CA LYS A 278 13.12 7.39 -13.89
C LYS A 278 13.83 6.20 -13.22
N LEU A 279 13.26 5.69 -12.12
CA LEU A 279 13.78 4.58 -11.31
C LEU A 279 13.88 3.23 -12.06
N CYS A 280 13.69 3.26 -13.37
CA CYS A 280 13.86 2.17 -14.29
C CYS A 280 15.31 2.01 -14.77
N CYS A 281 16.24 2.87 -14.35
CA CYS A 281 17.69 2.67 -14.49
C CYS A 281 18.27 1.92 -13.28
N ILE A 282 17.63 0.84 -12.83
CA ILE A 282 18.37 -0.15 -12.03
C ILE A 282 19.21 -0.90 -13.05
N ASP A 283 20.50 -0.58 -13.06
CA ASP A 283 21.50 -1.19 -13.92
C ASP A 283 21.40 -2.72 -13.89
N ASP A 284 21.63 -3.30 -15.07
CA ASP A 284 21.57 -4.71 -15.49
C ASP A 284 22.48 -5.69 -14.70
N ASP A 285 22.94 -5.35 -13.50
CA ASP A 285 24.04 -6.07 -12.84
C ASP A 285 23.57 -6.92 -11.66
N ASN A 286 23.14 -8.16 -11.96
CA ASN A 286 23.08 -9.36 -11.10
C ASN A 286 22.49 -9.27 -9.67
N ASN A 287 21.92 -8.14 -9.24
CA ASN A 287 21.45 -7.95 -7.88
C ASN A 287 19.95 -8.28 -7.79
N SER A 288 19.59 -9.11 -6.80
CA SER A 288 18.19 -9.37 -6.45
C SER A 288 17.43 -8.05 -6.26
N PRO A 289 16.17 -7.94 -6.72
CA PRO A 289 15.40 -6.72 -6.60
C PRO A 289 15.31 -6.32 -5.13
N SER A 290 15.44 -5.03 -4.87
CA SER A 290 15.43 -4.49 -3.51
C SER A 290 14.13 -4.88 -2.79
N SER A 291 14.20 -5.00 -1.47
CA SER A 291 13.00 -5.31 -0.66
C SER A 291 11.89 -4.27 -0.85
N GLU A 292 12.25 -3.06 -1.20
CA GLU A 292 11.33 -1.97 -1.52
C GLU A 292 10.64 -2.20 -2.87
N PHE A 293 11.39 -2.58 -3.90
CA PHE A 293 10.83 -2.91 -5.22
C PHE A 293 9.81 -4.04 -5.16
N LYS A 294 10.12 -5.11 -4.39
CA LYS A 294 9.17 -6.22 -4.17
C LYS A 294 7.87 -5.74 -3.52
N GLN A 295 7.94 -4.80 -2.57
CA GLN A 295 6.74 -4.23 -1.94
C GLN A 295 5.91 -3.39 -2.90
N LEU A 296 6.56 -2.64 -3.80
CA LEU A 296 5.86 -1.87 -4.83
C LEU A 296 5.08 -2.79 -5.77
N CYS A 297 5.67 -3.92 -6.16
CA CYS A 297 5.00 -4.95 -6.96
C CYS A 297 3.79 -5.54 -6.21
N LEU A 298 4.00 -5.98 -4.97
CA LEU A 298 2.93 -6.56 -4.13
C LEU A 298 1.77 -5.60 -3.92
N LEU A 299 2.05 -4.31 -3.71
CA LEU A 299 1.02 -3.28 -3.53
C LEU A 299 0.08 -3.18 -4.74
N ARG A 300 0.58 -3.51 -5.93
CA ARG A 300 -0.13 -3.49 -7.22
C ARG A 300 -0.67 -4.87 -7.62
N GLY A 301 -0.55 -5.85 -6.73
CA GLY A 301 -1.00 -7.22 -6.97
C GLY A 301 -0.02 -8.08 -7.77
N ILE A 302 1.14 -7.56 -8.13
CA ILE A 302 2.17 -8.26 -8.89
C ILE A 302 2.95 -9.21 -7.98
N ASN A 303 3.18 -10.46 -8.41
CA ASN A 303 3.96 -11.43 -7.65
C ASN A 303 5.46 -11.31 -7.96
N PRO A 304 6.29 -10.70 -7.09
CA PRO A 304 7.70 -10.49 -7.37
C PRO A 304 8.55 -11.76 -7.22
N TYR A 305 7.95 -12.89 -6.85
CA TYR A 305 8.64 -14.17 -6.62
C TYR A 305 8.38 -15.19 -7.73
N ALA A 306 7.43 -14.92 -8.64
CA ALA A 306 7.06 -15.85 -9.71
C ALA A 306 7.80 -15.60 -11.03
N MET A 307 8.41 -14.42 -11.20
CA MET A 307 8.93 -13.94 -12.47
C MET A 307 10.38 -13.49 -12.36
N ASN A 308 11.06 -13.41 -13.51
CA ASN A 308 12.39 -12.85 -13.59
C ASN A 308 12.37 -11.33 -13.36
N ASN A 309 13.51 -10.76 -12.94
CA ASN A 309 13.60 -9.32 -12.65
C ASN A 309 13.24 -8.42 -13.84
N LYS A 310 13.56 -8.86 -15.07
CA LYS A 310 13.28 -8.13 -16.30
C LYS A 310 11.77 -8.06 -16.57
N ASP A 311 11.10 -9.21 -16.56
CA ASP A 311 9.65 -9.30 -16.76
C ASP A 311 8.89 -8.54 -15.67
N LEU A 312 9.35 -8.66 -14.42
CA LEU A 312 8.78 -7.94 -13.27
C LEU A 312 8.91 -6.42 -13.41
N MET A 313 10.06 -5.94 -13.91
CA MET A 313 10.28 -4.53 -14.22
C MET A 313 9.38 -4.04 -15.35
N GLU A 314 9.19 -4.85 -16.39
CA GLU A 314 8.32 -4.52 -17.53
C GLU A 314 6.85 -4.44 -17.12
N GLU A 315 6.36 -5.40 -16.32
CA GLU A 315 5.00 -5.35 -15.76
C GLU A 315 4.78 -4.11 -14.90
N LEU A 316 5.73 -3.78 -14.03
CA LEU A 316 5.60 -2.60 -13.18
C LEU A 316 5.63 -1.30 -14.00
N ARG A 317 6.46 -1.22 -15.05
CA ARG A 317 6.48 -0.09 -15.98
C ARG A 317 5.14 0.05 -16.69
N LEU A 318 4.59 -1.06 -17.21
CA LEU A 318 3.28 -1.10 -17.84
C LEU A 318 2.20 -0.59 -16.87
N TRP A 319 2.21 -1.06 -15.62
CA TRP A 319 1.29 -0.61 -14.59
C TRP A 319 1.37 0.90 -14.37
N ILE A 320 2.57 1.44 -14.18
CA ILE A 320 2.78 2.88 -13.95
C ILE A 320 2.30 3.69 -15.15
N SER A 321 2.58 3.25 -16.38
CA SER A 321 2.09 3.89 -17.59
C SER A 321 0.56 3.89 -17.65
N MET A 322 -0.10 2.76 -17.36
CA MET A 322 -1.56 2.70 -17.34
C MET A 322 -2.16 3.59 -16.23
N SER A 323 -1.59 3.56 -15.02
CA SER A 323 -2.02 4.36 -13.88
C SER A 323 -1.89 5.87 -14.14
N THR A 324 -0.78 6.30 -14.74
CA THR A 324 -0.54 7.70 -15.11
C THR A 324 -1.49 8.17 -16.21
N ILE A 325 -1.77 7.33 -17.23
CA ILE A 325 -2.76 7.64 -18.29
C ILE A 325 -4.18 7.72 -17.72
N ALA A 326 -4.56 6.77 -16.87
CA ALA A 326 -5.87 6.76 -16.21
C ALA A 326 -6.11 8.04 -15.38
N SER A 327 -5.02 8.64 -14.90
CA SER A 327 -5.01 9.85 -14.10
C SER A 327 -4.74 11.14 -14.90
N SER A 328 -4.16 11.08 -16.11
CA SER A 328 -3.88 12.26 -16.93
C SER A 328 -5.10 12.73 -17.73
N GLY A 329 -6.10 11.86 -17.93
CA GLY A 329 -7.45 12.26 -18.38
C GLY A 329 -8.23 13.13 -17.39
N THR A 330 -7.55 13.81 -16.46
CA THR A 330 -8.07 14.73 -15.46
C THR A 330 -7.24 16.01 -15.34
N ASP A 331 -6.82 16.60 -16.46
CA ASP A 331 -6.34 17.99 -16.44
C ASP A 331 -7.47 18.93 -15.97
N VAL A 332 -7.38 19.26 -14.68
CA VAL A 332 -7.50 20.57 -14.05
C VAL A 332 -8.58 21.51 -14.60
N ASP A 333 -9.64 21.66 -13.81
CA ASP A 333 -10.24 22.98 -13.59
C ASP A 333 -10.45 23.17 -12.07
N ILE A 334 -9.40 23.65 -11.40
CA ILE A 334 -9.54 24.24 -10.07
C ILE A 334 -10.02 25.67 -10.29
N LYS A 335 -11.34 25.85 -10.35
CA LYS A 335 -11.97 27.12 -9.98
C LYS A 335 -12.32 27.06 -8.50
N VAL A 336 -11.55 27.81 -7.71
CA VAL A 336 -11.95 28.19 -6.35
C VAL A 336 -13.19 29.07 -6.49
N GLY A 337 -14.35 28.48 -6.17
CA GLY A 337 -15.64 29.17 -6.18
C GLY A 337 -16.78 28.26 -6.65
N GLY A 338 -17.54 27.71 -5.70
CA GLY A 338 -18.83 27.07 -5.99
C GLY A 338 -18.78 25.58 -6.34
N SER A 339 -18.73 24.73 -5.31
CA SER A 339 -19.21 23.34 -5.25
C SER A 339 -19.34 22.53 -6.56
N ARG A 340 -18.30 21.78 -6.90
CA ARG A 340 -18.43 20.44 -7.52
C ARG A 340 -17.21 19.58 -7.17
N LYS A 341 -17.41 18.56 -6.34
CA LYS A 341 -16.36 17.62 -5.92
C LYS A 341 -16.57 16.29 -6.63
N GLN A 342 -15.60 15.84 -7.43
CA GLN A 342 -15.51 14.47 -7.90
C GLN A 342 -14.05 14.02 -7.84
N GLY A 343 -13.77 12.99 -7.05
CA GLY A 343 -12.49 12.29 -7.02
C GLY A 343 -12.76 10.81 -7.27
N LYS A 344 -12.15 10.24 -8.31
CA LYS A 344 -12.35 8.85 -8.78
C LYS A 344 -11.05 8.32 -9.36
N LEU A 345 -10.45 7.32 -8.70
CA LEU A 345 -9.17 6.70 -9.11
C LEU A 345 -9.04 5.20 -8.72
N SER A 346 -10.01 4.59 -8.02
CA SER A 346 -9.78 3.27 -7.39
C SER A 346 -10.30 2.04 -8.16
N LEU A 347 -10.92 2.21 -9.33
CA LEU A 347 -11.45 1.08 -10.13
C LEU A 347 -10.44 0.51 -11.11
N PHE A 348 -9.45 1.30 -11.49
CA PHE A 348 -8.47 0.92 -12.48
C PHE A 348 -7.44 -0.09 -11.94
N SER A 349 -7.11 0.00 -10.65
CA SER A 349 -6.25 -0.97 -9.96
C SER A 349 -6.82 -2.40 -9.97
N SER A 350 -8.15 -2.55 -9.96
CA SER A 350 -8.79 -3.88 -10.03
C SER A 350 -8.80 -4.48 -11.44
N LEU A 351 -8.65 -3.66 -12.49
CA LEU A 351 -8.65 -4.12 -13.88
C LEU A 351 -7.31 -4.71 -14.31
N CYS A 352 -6.22 -4.09 -13.87
CA CYS A 352 -4.87 -4.54 -14.18
C CYS A 352 -4.47 -5.79 -13.36
N GLU A 353 -5.00 -5.93 -12.14
CA GLU A 353 -4.79 -7.10 -11.27
C GLU A 353 -5.44 -8.38 -11.81
N GLY A 354 -6.44 -8.29 -12.69
CA GLY A 354 -7.10 -9.44 -13.31
C GLY A 354 -6.27 -10.18 -14.37
N GLN A 355 -5.16 -9.60 -14.85
CA GLN A 355 -4.35 -10.17 -15.93
C GLN A 355 -3.37 -11.26 -15.47
N GLN A 356 -3.01 -11.28 -14.19
CA GLN A 356 -1.83 -12.00 -13.71
C GLN A 356 -2.09 -13.46 -13.29
N HIS A 357 -3.33 -13.93 -13.38
CA HIS A 357 -3.69 -15.29 -12.93
C HIS A 357 -4.26 -16.19 -14.02
N LEU A 358 -4.12 -15.74 -15.27
CA LEU A 358 -4.59 -16.42 -16.46
C LEU A 358 -3.45 -16.76 -17.45
N ALA A 359 -2.20 -16.58 -17.00
CA ALA A 359 -0.97 -17.07 -17.61
C ALA A 359 -0.35 -18.16 -16.72
#